data_AF-A0A7L9BV19-F1
#
_entry.id   AF-A0A7L9BV19-F1
#
_cell.length_a   1.000
_cell.length_b   1.000
_cell.length_c   1.000
_cell.angle_alpha   90.00
_cell.angle_beta   90.00
_cell.angle_gamma   90.00
#
_symmetry.space_group_name_H-M   'P 1'
#
loop_
_entity.id
_entity.type
_entity.pdbx_description
1 polymer ?
#
loop_
_entity_poly.entity_id
_entity_poly.type
_entity_poly.pdbx_seq_one_letter_code
_entity_poly.pdbx_strand_id
1 'polypeptide(L)'
;MDERSDAVLSPVKSPETMNKFIQDAEATLRQLQGSLGEVLDAIHEHDGRAFSLARQLHIDKKLAWRIVKVVQSTDPFAATQYVPGAAAFKMFLSAAQGVGAPVSAIESALDAFSGFETLVRVHAGDRTSLEMMLTACAKTDRRTVDLVHRRMAYRGNSFIWGVQVRTYIKCGIVQPCNHDPNKLDLVSVHAFKSLRKLCDSGRLTIARMMSSEYDTEGRRIFTYEAVSPSSHSCNGLFLLESFCTHPIPSIEMLESDRGFLNYELSGSGVGDTAAIDFVEAYAVRGLAARYRDMHNHYGENCANICIPTESVIIDMLIREDTFGEINFESIVYGENLRRTFYPSPNRVRDQLDICEPTSYLGRGTSVLHVPRVPKYPKLVGHVLNELGWDAGRFDVYRCVLDYPVVPSTIVLRHELPEAPHRQ
;
A
#
# COMPACT_ATOMS: atom_id res chain seq x y z
N MET A 1 -13.87 31.88 -49.31
CA MET A 1 -13.05 31.84 -48.09
C MET A 1 -13.77 32.70 -47.06
N ASP A 2 -14.48 32.20 -46.06
CA ASP A 2 -14.52 30.85 -45.49
C ASP A 2 -15.92 30.57 -44.96
N GLU A 3 -16.48 29.44 -45.39
CA GLU A 3 -17.59 28.77 -44.70
C GLU A 3 -17.01 28.11 -43.44
N ARG A 4 -17.33 28.64 -42.26
CA ARG A 4 -17.09 27.91 -41.00
C ARG A 4 -18.27 26.97 -40.76
N SER A 5 -17.97 25.69 -40.96
CA SER A 5 -18.81 24.55 -40.60
C SER A 5 -19.06 24.53 -39.09
N ASP A 6 -20.31 24.75 -38.70
CA ASP A 6 -20.82 24.44 -37.37
C ASP A 6 -20.97 22.91 -37.25
N ALA A 7 -19.89 22.25 -36.81
CA ALA A 7 -19.95 20.86 -36.40
C ALA A 7 -20.78 20.76 -35.11
N VAL A 8 -22.02 20.32 -35.25
CA VAL A 8 -22.89 19.90 -34.13
C VAL A 8 -22.17 18.79 -33.37
N LEU A 9 -21.56 19.14 -32.23
CA LEU A 9 -21.06 18.18 -31.26
C LEU A 9 -22.24 17.29 -30.84
N SER A 10 -22.13 16.00 -31.11
CA SER A 10 -23.10 14.99 -30.68
C SER A 10 -23.24 15.05 -29.15
N PRO A 11 -24.45 14.83 -28.61
CA PRO A 11 -24.66 14.89 -27.17
C PRO A 11 -23.79 13.82 -26.50
N VAL A 12 -22.88 14.27 -25.64
CA VAL A 12 -22.11 13.40 -24.76
C VAL A 12 -23.11 12.60 -23.94
N LYS A 13 -23.17 11.28 -24.16
CA LYS A 13 -24.01 10.37 -23.36
C LYS A 13 -23.70 10.63 -21.89
N SER A 14 -24.75 10.83 -21.09
CA SER A 14 -24.61 10.94 -19.64
C SER A 14 -23.84 9.71 -19.13
N PRO A 15 -22.81 9.92 -18.29
CA PRO A 15 -22.00 8.80 -17.79
C PRO A 15 -22.90 7.80 -17.07
N GLU A 16 -22.79 6.53 -17.46
CA GLU A 16 -23.50 5.46 -16.77
C GLU A 16 -23.04 5.41 -15.31
N THR A 17 -23.99 5.17 -14.41
CA THR A 17 -23.67 5.04 -12.98
C THR A 17 -22.86 3.77 -12.78
N MET A 18 -21.86 3.82 -11.89
CA MET A 18 -21.01 2.67 -11.53
C MET A 18 -21.84 1.40 -11.21
N ASN A 19 -22.98 1.56 -10.54
CA ASN A 19 -23.88 0.45 -10.24
C ASN A 19 -24.43 -0.25 -11.49
N LYS A 20 -24.73 0.49 -12.56
CA LYS A 20 -25.22 -0.09 -13.81
C LYS A 20 -24.13 -0.91 -14.50
N PHE A 21 -22.91 -0.38 -14.57
CA PHE A 21 -21.77 -1.14 -15.09
C PHE A 21 -21.54 -2.44 -14.33
N ILE A 22 -21.56 -2.40 -13.00
CA ILE A 22 -21.35 -3.59 -12.16
C ILE A 22 -22.44 -4.64 -12.43
N GLN A 23 -23.71 -4.21 -12.53
CA GLN A 23 -24.83 -5.11 -12.83
C GLN A 23 -24.71 -5.73 -14.23
N ASP A 24 -24.41 -4.92 -15.25
CA ASP A 24 -24.26 -5.35 -16.63
C ASP A 24 -23.07 -6.33 -16.78
N ALA A 25 -21.95 -6.03 -16.10
CA ALA A 25 -20.78 -6.90 -16.06
C ALA A 25 -21.07 -8.22 -15.37
N GLU A 26 -21.71 -8.20 -14.20
CA GLU A 26 -22.06 -9.41 -13.45
C GLU A 26 -23.00 -10.31 -14.25
N ALA A 27 -24.05 -9.74 -14.86
CA ALA A 27 -24.99 -10.48 -15.69
C ALA A 27 -24.29 -11.14 -16.88
N THR A 28 -23.46 -10.39 -17.59
CA THR A 28 -22.70 -10.88 -18.75
C THR A 28 -21.73 -12.00 -18.37
N LEU A 29 -20.99 -11.85 -17.26
CA LEU A 29 -20.04 -12.86 -16.80
C LEU A 29 -20.74 -14.12 -16.32
N ARG A 30 -21.87 -14.01 -15.61
CA ARG A 30 -22.67 -15.17 -15.21
C ARG A 30 -23.25 -15.91 -16.40
N GLN A 31 -23.73 -15.20 -17.42
CA GLN A 31 -24.21 -15.81 -18.66
C GLN A 31 -23.08 -16.56 -19.39
N LEU A 32 -21.87 -15.99 -19.43
CA LEU A 32 -20.70 -16.65 -20.00
C LEU A 32 -20.30 -17.90 -19.19
N GLN A 33 -20.31 -17.83 -17.85
CA GLN A 33 -20.03 -18.98 -16.99
C GLN A 33 -21.07 -20.09 -17.19
N GLY A 34 -22.36 -19.75 -17.22
CA GLY A 34 -23.46 -20.69 -17.41
C GLY A 34 -23.38 -21.42 -18.75
N SER A 35 -23.23 -20.66 -19.84
CA SER A 35 -23.11 -21.25 -21.19
C SER A 35 -21.86 -22.11 -21.37
N LEU A 36 -20.73 -21.73 -20.78
CA LEU A 36 -19.54 -22.61 -20.74
C LEU A 36 -19.78 -23.86 -19.89
N GLY A 37 -20.51 -23.75 -18.79
CA GLY A 37 -20.93 -24.89 -17.97
C GLY A 37 -21.78 -25.88 -18.77
N GLU A 38 -22.78 -25.39 -19.50
CA GLU A 38 -23.63 -26.21 -20.39
C GLU A 38 -22.81 -26.95 -21.45
N VAL A 39 -21.81 -26.28 -22.05
CA VAL A 39 -20.90 -26.92 -23.01
C VAL A 39 -20.07 -28.01 -22.34
N LEU A 40 -19.54 -27.78 -21.13
CA LEU A 40 -18.77 -28.78 -20.39
C LEU A 40 -19.61 -29.97 -19.95
N ASP A 41 -20.83 -29.73 -19.48
CA ASP A 41 -21.76 -30.79 -19.03
C ASP A 41 -22.22 -31.68 -20.20
N ALA A 42 -22.29 -31.12 -21.41
CA ALA A 42 -22.61 -31.87 -22.61
C ALA A 42 -21.48 -32.80 -23.08
N ILE A 43 -20.22 -32.48 -22.76
CA ILE A 43 -19.06 -33.30 -23.11
C ILE A 43 -18.97 -34.46 -22.09
N HIS A 44 -19.41 -35.65 -22.50
CA HIS A 44 -19.44 -36.85 -21.64
C HIS A 44 -18.03 -37.19 -21.11
N GLU A 45 -17.88 -37.65 -19.86
CA GLU A 45 -16.61 -38.06 -19.21
C GLU A 45 -15.69 -36.97 -18.61
N HIS A 46 -16.07 -35.68 -18.63
CA HIS A 46 -15.24 -34.66 -17.98
C HIS A 46 -15.46 -34.62 -16.46
N ASP A 47 -14.40 -34.88 -15.66
CA ASP A 47 -14.42 -34.89 -14.20
C ASP A 47 -14.26 -33.50 -13.55
N GLY A 48 -14.50 -32.43 -14.30
CA GLY A 48 -14.27 -31.06 -13.84
C GLY A 48 -12.80 -30.64 -13.86
N ARG A 49 -11.87 -31.47 -14.36
CA ARG A 49 -10.43 -31.18 -14.33
C ARG A 49 -9.87 -30.80 -15.68
N ALA A 50 -9.09 -29.72 -15.68
CA ALA A 50 -8.41 -29.17 -16.85
C ALA A 50 -7.59 -30.19 -17.67
N PHE A 51 -6.94 -31.14 -17.00
CA PHE A 51 -6.14 -32.16 -17.68
C PHE A 51 -7.00 -33.13 -18.51
N SER A 52 -8.12 -33.58 -17.92
CA SER A 52 -9.09 -34.45 -18.59
C SER A 52 -9.68 -33.74 -19.81
N LEU A 53 -10.08 -32.46 -19.65
CA LEU A 53 -10.61 -31.64 -20.73
C LEU A 53 -9.61 -31.46 -21.88
N ALA A 54 -8.35 -31.15 -21.56
CA ALA A 54 -7.30 -30.97 -22.56
C ALA A 54 -7.08 -32.24 -23.40
N ARG A 55 -7.07 -33.40 -22.75
CA ARG A 55 -6.89 -34.69 -23.41
C ARG A 55 -8.08 -35.05 -24.30
N GLN A 56 -9.31 -34.83 -23.81
CA GLN A 56 -10.52 -35.20 -24.53
C GLN A 56 -10.76 -34.31 -25.76
N LEU A 57 -10.53 -33.00 -25.63
CA LEU A 57 -10.74 -32.04 -26.72
C LEU A 57 -9.51 -31.84 -27.60
N HIS A 58 -8.39 -32.49 -27.29
CA HIS A 58 -7.10 -32.28 -27.97
C HIS A 58 -6.66 -30.81 -28.03
N ILE A 59 -6.94 -30.05 -26.97
CA ILE A 59 -6.56 -28.63 -26.83
C ILE A 59 -5.37 -28.44 -25.88
N ASP A 60 -4.74 -27.28 -25.95
CA ASP A 60 -3.65 -26.93 -25.04
C ASP A 60 -4.10 -26.92 -23.56
N LYS A 61 -3.23 -27.42 -22.67
CA LYS A 61 -3.51 -27.55 -21.23
C LYS A 61 -3.82 -26.20 -20.59
N LYS A 62 -3.19 -25.11 -21.04
CA LYS A 62 -3.45 -23.75 -20.52
C LYS A 62 -4.85 -23.27 -20.92
N LEU A 63 -5.30 -23.56 -22.14
CA LEU A 63 -6.66 -23.23 -22.58
C LEU A 63 -7.69 -24.01 -21.78
N ALA A 64 -7.51 -25.32 -21.62
CA ALA A 64 -8.41 -26.15 -20.81
C ALA A 64 -8.49 -25.66 -19.36
N TRP A 65 -7.34 -25.33 -18.76
CA TRP A 65 -7.28 -24.78 -17.40
C TRP A 65 -8.01 -23.44 -17.27
N ARG A 66 -7.87 -22.55 -18.26
CA ARG A 66 -8.60 -21.28 -18.31
C ARG A 66 -10.11 -21.49 -18.35
N ILE A 67 -10.61 -22.36 -19.23
CA ILE A 67 -12.04 -22.66 -19.34
C ILE A 67 -12.59 -23.21 -18.02
N VAL A 68 -11.92 -24.22 -17.44
CA VAL A 68 -12.33 -24.80 -16.15
C VAL A 68 -12.33 -23.74 -15.05
N LYS A 69 -11.34 -22.85 -15.02
CA LYS A 69 -11.28 -21.75 -14.04
C LYS A 69 -12.41 -20.74 -14.20
N VAL A 70 -12.82 -20.41 -15.43
CA VAL A 70 -13.98 -19.54 -15.65
C VAL A 70 -15.24 -20.17 -15.05
N VAL A 71 -15.52 -21.44 -15.37
CA VAL A 71 -16.73 -22.14 -14.92
C VAL A 71 -16.76 -22.36 -13.41
N GLN A 72 -15.62 -22.70 -12.81
CA GLN A 72 -15.54 -23.02 -11.37
C GLN A 72 -15.37 -21.81 -10.46
N SER A 73 -15.15 -20.61 -11.00
CA SER A 73 -14.97 -19.41 -10.17
C SER A 73 -16.26 -19.03 -9.48
N THR A 74 -16.23 -18.94 -8.15
CA THR A 74 -17.36 -18.49 -7.32
C THR A 74 -17.62 -16.99 -7.44
N ASP A 75 -16.57 -16.22 -7.75
CA ASP A 75 -16.64 -14.78 -8.00
C ASP A 75 -16.57 -14.53 -9.52
N PRO A 76 -17.66 -14.06 -10.17
CA PRO A 76 -17.67 -13.79 -11.61
C PRO A 76 -16.62 -12.75 -12.03
N PHE A 77 -16.31 -11.77 -11.19
CA PHE A 77 -15.32 -10.74 -11.51
C PHE A 77 -13.89 -11.30 -11.48
N ALA A 78 -13.59 -12.17 -10.51
CA ALA A 78 -12.30 -12.87 -10.48
C ALA A 78 -12.11 -13.81 -11.68
N ALA A 79 -13.21 -14.30 -12.29
CA ALA A 79 -13.19 -15.19 -13.44
C ALA A 79 -12.68 -14.51 -14.73
N THR A 80 -12.79 -13.19 -14.84
CA THR A 80 -12.51 -12.44 -16.08
C THR A 80 -11.09 -12.64 -16.60
N GLN A 81 -10.09 -12.70 -15.70
CA GLN A 81 -8.68 -12.93 -16.06
C GLN A 81 -8.47 -14.27 -16.80
N TYR A 82 -9.34 -15.25 -16.56
CA TYR A 82 -9.23 -16.58 -17.13
C TYR A 82 -9.96 -16.71 -18.47
N VAL A 83 -10.92 -15.83 -18.79
CA VAL A 83 -11.65 -15.89 -20.07
C VAL A 83 -10.63 -15.81 -21.23
N PRO A 84 -10.64 -16.74 -22.20
CA PRO A 84 -9.66 -16.73 -23.28
C PRO A 84 -9.95 -15.62 -24.31
N GLY A 85 -8.99 -15.38 -25.21
CA GLY A 85 -9.23 -14.51 -26.38
C GLY A 85 -10.07 -15.20 -27.45
N ALA A 86 -10.66 -14.41 -28.35
CA ALA A 86 -11.64 -14.87 -29.34
C ALA A 86 -11.18 -16.08 -30.18
N ALA A 87 -9.93 -16.11 -30.65
CA ALA A 87 -9.40 -17.24 -31.43
C ALA A 87 -9.37 -18.54 -30.62
N ALA A 88 -8.84 -18.48 -29.39
CA ALA A 88 -8.77 -19.64 -28.50
C ALA A 88 -10.17 -20.10 -28.02
N PHE A 89 -11.09 -19.15 -27.82
CA PHE A 89 -12.49 -19.47 -27.49
C PHE A 89 -13.17 -20.23 -28.62
N LYS A 90 -13.02 -19.76 -29.87
CA LYS A 90 -13.55 -20.46 -31.06
C LYS A 90 -12.95 -21.85 -31.22
N MET A 91 -11.63 -21.99 -31.02
CA MET A 91 -10.96 -23.30 -31.06
C MET A 91 -11.54 -24.28 -30.04
N PHE A 92 -11.79 -23.82 -28.81
CA PHE A 92 -12.43 -24.64 -27.77
C PHE A 92 -13.83 -25.10 -28.20
N LEU A 93 -14.67 -24.20 -28.70
CA LEU A 93 -16.03 -24.54 -29.12
C LEU A 93 -16.05 -25.47 -30.34
N SER A 94 -15.17 -25.27 -31.32
CA SER A 94 -15.04 -26.20 -32.46
C SER A 94 -14.61 -27.60 -32.00
N ALA A 95 -13.70 -27.70 -31.03
CA ALA A 95 -13.29 -28.98 -30.47
C ALA A 95 -14.43 -29.65 -29.68
N ALA A 96 -15.17 -28.87 -28.87
CA ALA A 96 -16.34 -29.34 -28.13
C ALA A 96 -17.43 -29.88 -29.07
N GLN A 97 -17.72 -29.16 -30.16
CA GLN A 97 -18.66 -29.62 -31.18
C GLN A 97 -18.19 -30.93 -31.84
N GLY A 98 -16.89 -31.06 -32.12
CA GLY A 98 -16.29 -32.26 -32.70
C GLY A 98 -16.44 -33.52 -31.84
N VAL A 99 -16.60 -33.37 -30.52
CA VAL A 99 -16.85 -34.49 -29.59
C VAL A 99 -18.33 -34.63 -29.20
N GLY A 100 -19.24 -33.92 -29.87
CA GLY A 100 -20.68 -34.11 -29.74
C GLY A 100 -21.42 -33.09 -28.86
N ALA A 101 -20.81 -31.96 -28.50
CA ALA A 101 -21.54 -30.89 -27.82
C ALA A 101 -22.69 -30.36 -28.70
N PRO A 102 -23.92 -30.17 -28.17
CA PRO A 102 -25.07 -29.70 -28.92
C PRO A 102 -24.82 -28.33 -29.56
N VAL A 103 -25.29 -28.15 -30.80
CA VAL A 103 -25.16 -26.89 -31.54
C VAL A 103 -25.76 -25.71 -30.76
N SER A 104 -26.90 -25.92 -30.09
CA SER A 104 -27.54 -24.89 -29.26
C SER A 104 -26.68 -24.42 -28.08
N ALA A 105 -25.90 -25.32 -27.46
CA ALA A 105 -24.98 -24.95 -26.37
C ALA A 105 -23.77 -24.17 -26.91
N ILE A 106 -23.29 -24.54 -28.10
CA ILE A 106 -22.21 -23.82 -28.80
C ILE A 106 -22.66 -22.40 -29.19
N GLU A 107 -23.86 -22.25 -29.74
CA GLU A 107 -24.44 -20.95 -30.09
C GLU A 107 -24.64 -20.07 -28.87
N SER A 108 -25.21 -20.62 -27.78
CA SER A 108 -25.35 -19.94 -26.49
C SER A 108 -24.02 -19.41 -25.95
N ALA A 109 -22.96 -20.21 -26.02
CA ALA A 109 -21.62 -19.80 -25.58
C ALA A 109 -21.00 -18.72 -26.48
N LEU A 110 -21.23 -18.77 -27.79
CA LEU A 110 -20.79 -17.73 -28.73
C LEU A 110 -21.48 -16.40 -28.49
N ASP A 111 -22.79 -16.43 -28.23
CA ASP A 111 -23.58 -15.24 -27.93
C ASP A 111 -23.14 -14.61 -26.61
N ALA A 112 -22.97 -15.42 -25.56
CA ALA A 112 -22.46 -14.95 -24.27
C ALA A 112 -21.05 -14.35 -24.38
N PHE A 113 -20.17 -14.97 -25.18
CA PHE A 113 -18.83 -14.43 -25.43
C PHE A 113 -18.87 -13.13 -26.24
N SER A 114 -19.80 -13.00 -27.19
CA SER A 114 -20.01 -11.74 -27.94
C SER A 114 -20.54 -10.62 -27.03
N GLY A 115 -21.36 -10.97 -26.03
CA GLY A 115 -21.76 -10.09 -24.94
C GLY A 115 -20.55 -9.62 -24.13
N PHE A 116 -19.66 -10.54 -23.74
CA PHE A 116 -18.42 -10.20 -23.04
C PHE A 116 -17.49 -9.28 -23.85
N GLU A 117 -17.26 -9.57 -25.13
CA GLU A 117 -16.45 -8.70 -26.01
C GLU A 117 -17.09 -7.31 -26.19
N THR A 118 -18.42 -7.24 -26.20
CA THR A 118 -19.14 -5.96 -26.20
C THR A 118 -18.93 -5.20 -24.90
N LEU A 119 -18.99 -5.87 -23.74
CA LEU A 119 -18.68 -5.28 -22.44
C LEU A 119 -17.25 -4.70 -22.41
N VAL A 120 -16.26 -5.45 -22.90
CA VAL A 120 -14.85 -4.99 -23.03
C VAL A 120 -14.80 -3.71 -23.86
N ARG A 121 -15.37 -3.73 -25.07
CA ARG A 121 -15.31 -2.60 -26.01
C ARG A 121 -16.03 -1.36 -25.48
N VAL A 122 -17.20 -1.54 -24.85
CA VAL A 122 -18.06 -0.42 -24.42
C VAL A 122 -17.52 0.25 -23.16
N HIS A 123 -17.07 -0.51 -22.16
CA HIS A 123 -16.73 0.06 -20.84
C HIS A 123 -15.24 0.28 -20.63
N ALA A 124 -14.38 -0.53 -21.23
CA ALA A 124 -12.96 -0.55 -20.90
C ALA A 124 -12.03 -0.24 -22.08
N GLY A 125 -12.51 -0.35 -23.32
CA GLY A 125 -11.72 -0.19 -24.54
C GLY A 125 -10.79 -1.38 -24.84
N ASP A 126 -10.21 -1.98 -23.81
CA ASP A 126 -9.40 -3.19 -23.91
C ASP A 126 -9.62 -4.14 -22.71
N ARG A 127 -9.14 -5.36 -22.87
CA ARG A 127 -9.32 -6.44 -21.90
C ARG A 127 -8.58 -6.20 -20.59
N THR A 128 -7.37 -5.64 -20.65
CA THR A 128 -6.55 -5.36 -19.47
C THR A 128 -7.24 -4.32 -18.60
N SER A 129 -7.77 -3.27 -19.23
CA SER A 129 -8.55 -2.23 -18.59
C SER A 129 -9.82 -2.80 -17.93
N LEU A 130 -10.53 -3.73 -18.60
CA LEU A 130 -11.71 -4.38 -18.02
C LEU A 130 -11.33 -5.21 -16.79
N GLU A 131 -10.25 -5.99 -16.89
CA GLU A 131 -9.73 -6.80 -15.79
C GLU A 131 -9.38 -5.94 -14.57
N MET A 132 -8.76 -4.76 -14.77
CA MET A 132 -8.49 -3.81 -13.69
C MET A 132 -9.77 -3.27 -13.04
N MET A 133 -10.76 -2.88 -13.85
CA MET A 133 -12.04 -2.36 -13.36
C MET A 133 -12.79 -3.40 -12.53
N LEU A 134 -12.87 -4.64 -13.00
CA LEU A 134 -13.61 -5.72 -12.33
C LEU A 134 -12.87 -6.26 -11.11
N THR A 135 -11.54 -6.26 -11.11
CA THR A 135 -10.74 -6.63 -9.92
C THR A 135 -11.05 -5.71 -8.74
N ALA A 136 -11.31 -4.43 -8.97
CA ALA A 136 -11.71 -3.50 -7.91
C ALA A 136 -13.08 -3.87 -7.28
N CYS A 137 -13.93 -4.59 -8.02
CA CYS A 137 -15.24 -5.05 -7.56
C CYS A 137 -15.22 -6.47 -6.97
N ALA A 138 -14.15 -7.24 -7.18
CA ALA A 138 -14.03 -8.62 -6.72
C ALA A 138 -13.90 -8.70 -5.18
N LYS A 139 -14.61 -9.65 -4.57
CA LYS A 139 -14.60 -9.88 -3.12
C LYS A 139 -13.53 -10.90 -2.71
N THR A 140 -13.14 -11.76 -3.64
CA THR A 140 -12.15 -12.84 -3.43
C THR A 140 -10.86 -12.49 -4.18
N ASP A 141 -9.70 -12.94 -3.70
CA ASP A 141 -8.38 -12.76 -4.33
C ASP A 141 -7.87 -11.31 -4.52
N ARG A 142 -8.64 -10.31 -4.09
CA ARG A 142 -8.28 -8.89 -4.23
C ARG A 142 -6.89 -8.56 -3.70
N ARG A 143 -6.50 -9.09 -2.53
CA ARG A 143 -5.16 -8.89 -1.95
C ARG A 143 -4.04 -9.43 -2.85
N THR A 144 -4.23 -10.60 -3.43
CA THR A 144 -3.21 -11.25 -4.28
C THR A 144 -3.02 -10.46 -5.58
N VAL A 145 -4.11 -10.06 -6.22
CA VAL A 145 -4.06 -9.28 -7.47
C VAL A 145 -3.50 -7.88 -7.21
N ASP A 146 -3.94 -7.23 -6.13
CA ASP A 146 -3.41 -5.93 -5.69
C ASP A 146 -1.90 -5.97 -5.45
N LEU A 147 -1.39 -7.00 -4.75
CA LEU A 147 0.05 -7.19 -4.55
C LEU A 147 0.84 -7.34 -5.85
N VAL A 148 0.28 -8.01 -6.87
CA VAL A 148 0.92 -8.13 -8.19
C VAL A 148 1.07 -6.75 -8.84
N HIS A 149 0.00 -5.95 -8.86
CA HIS A 149 0.04 -4.60 -9.44
C HIS A 149 0.93 -3.65 -8.64
N ARG A 150 0.87 -3.69 -7.31
CA ARG A 150 1.77 -2.93 -6.44
C ARG A 150 3.23 -3.29 -6.65
N ARG A 151 3.56 -4.59 -6.83
CA ARG A 151 4.92 -5.03 -7.18
C ARG A 151 5.35 -4.52 -8.57
N MET A 152 4.45 -4.50 -9.55
CA MET A 152 4.74 -3.92 -10.87
C MET A 152 4.98 -2.41 -10.77
N ALA A 153 4.16 -1.69 -10.00
CA ALA A 153 4.33 -0.26 -9.74
C ALA A 153 5.66 0.00 -9.01
N TYR A 154 6.03 -0.81 -8.02
CA TYR A 154 7.33 -0.75 -7.36
C TYR A 154 8.48 -0.87 -8.36
N ARG A 155 8.45 -1.86 -9.27
CA ARG A 155 9.49 -2.04 -10.29
C ARG A 155 9.55 -0.87 -11.26
N GLY A 156 8.40 -0.40 -11.73
CA GLY A 156 8.31 0.76 -12.62
C GLY A 156 8.85 2.03 -11.97
N ASN A 157 8.41 2.32 -10.74
CA ASN A 157 8.89 3.47 -9.97
C ASN A 157 10.39 3.33 -9.63
N SER A 158 10.88 2.14 -9.29
CA SER A 158 12.31 1.93 -9.04
C SER A 158 13.15 2.21 -10.28
N PHE A 159 12.67 1.80 -11.46
CA PHE A 159 13.32 2.10 -12.74
C PHE A 159 13.29 3.61 -13.06
N ILE A 160 12.13 4.26 -12.88
CA ILE A 160 11.96 5.69 -13.17
C ILE A 160 12.79 6.56 -12.23
N TRP A 161 12.68 6.33 -10.92
CA TRP A 161 13.37 7.14 -9.91
C TRP A 161 14.84 6.74 -9.73
N GLY A 162 15.24 5.57 -10.22
CA GLY A 162 16.61 5.09 -10.09
C GLY A 162 17.01 4.81 -8.64
N VAL A 163 16.06 4.53 -7.76
CA VAL A 163 16.30 4.28 -6.33
C VAL A 163 15.31 3.25 -5.80
N GLN A 164 15.75 2.43 -4.85
CA GLN A 164 14.89 1.52 -4.13
C GLN A 164 15.35 1.25 -2.70
N VAL A 165 14.41 0.91 -1.84
CA VAL A 165 14.60 0.47 -0.45
C VAL A 165 14.07 -0.93 -0.29
N ARG A 166 14.81 -1.81 0.39
CA ARG A 166 14.32 -3.15 0.70
C ARG A 166 13.32 -3.14 1.87
N THR A 167 13.64 -2.42 2.94
CA THR A 167 12.72 -2.29 4.08
C THR A 167 12.81 -0.90 4.68
N TYR A 168 11.66 -0.26 4.89
CA TYR A 168 11.54 0.97 5.65
C TYR A 168 10.80 0.68 6.94
N ILE A 169 11.38 1.04 8.08
CA ILE A 169 10.73 0.99 9.39
C ILE A 169 10.42 2.40 9.84
N LYS A 170 9.16 2.62 10.23
CA LYS A 170 8.72 3.78 11.01
C LYS A 170 8.23 3.26 12.36
N CYS A 171 8.93 3.59 13.44
CA CYS A 171 8.57 3.16 14.78
C CYS A 171 8.29 4.38 15.64
N GLY A 172 7.05 4.50 16.12
CA GLY A 172 6.64 5.49 17.12
C GLY A 172 6.67 4.85 18.51
N ILE A 173 7.22 5.54 19.49
CA ILE A 173 7.21 5.12 20.89
C ILE A 173 6.57 6.24 21.71
N VAL A 174 5.57 5.92 22.51
CA VAL A 174 4.74 6.89 23.20
C VAL A 174 4.59 6.53 24.67
N GLN A 175 4.78 7.52 25.52
CA GLN A 175 4.43 7.43 26.93
C GLN A 175 3.89 8.76 27.47
N PRO A 176 3.15 8.74 28.61
CA PRO A 176 2.83 9.94 29.36
C PRO A 176 4.09 10.75 29.70
N CYS A 177 4.00 12.07 29.52
CA CYS A 177 5.05 12.98 29.92
C CYS A 177 5.15 13.01 31.46
N ASN A 178 6.38 12.99 31.99
CA ASN A 178 6.61 13.01 33.43
C ASN A 178 6.23 14.36 34.08
N HIS A 179 6.26 15.46 33.31
CA HIS A 179 6.01 16.81 33.82
C HIS A 179 4.56 17.27 33.64
N ASP A 180 3.84 16.76 32.64
CA ASP A 180 2.42 17.05 32.42
C ASP A 180 1.67 15.76 32.08
N PRO A 181 0.82 15.23 32.98
CA PRO A 181 0.10 13.97 32.76
C PRO A 181 -0.92 14.03 31.62
N ASN A 182 -1.25 15.22 31.10
CA ASN A 182 -2.13 15.42 29.94
C ASN A 182 -1.37 15.45 28.61
N LYS A 183 -0.03 15.38 28.66
CA LYS A 183 0.85 15.38 27.50
C LYS A 183 1.57 14.06 27.36
N LEU A 184 2.08 13.83 26.16
CA LEU A 184 2.84 12.65 25.79
C LEU A 184 4.25 13.04 25.35
N ASP A 185 5.20 12.21 25.74
CA ASP A 185 6.51 12.16 25.12
C ASP A 185 6.44 11.21 23.92
N LEU A 186 7.03 11.65 22.80
CA LEU A 186 7.06 10.90 21.55
C LEU A 186 8.50 10.64 21.16
N VAL A 187 8.79 9.42 20.74
CA VAL A 187 10.06 9.08 20.10
C VAL A 187 9.74 8.50 18.74
N SER A 188 10.51 8.93 17.75
CA SER A 188 10.39 8.48 16.38
C SER A 188 11.69 7.83 15.95
N VAL A 189 11.62 6.60 15.49
CA VAL A 189 12.74 5.87 14.89
C VAL A 189 12.42 5.61 13.42
N HIS A 190 13.32 6.02 12.54
CA HIS A 190 13.25 5.79 11.10
C HIS A 190 14.43 4.92 10.70
N ALA A 191 14.19 3.78 10.05
CA ALA A 191 15.27 2.93 9.54
C ALA A 191 15.02 2.53 8.09
N PHE A 192 15.92 2.94 7.21
CA PHE A 192 16.00 2.44 5.84
C PHE A 192 17.03 1.31 5.78
N LYS A 193 16.63 0.14 5.29
CA LYS A 193 17.49 -1.03 5.12
C LYS A 193 17.71 -1.33 3.65
N SER A 194 18.98 -1.50 3.28
CA SER A 194 19.43 -1.73 1.91
C SER A 194 18.90 -0.69 0.91
N LEU A 195 18.94 0.58 1.31
CA LEU A 195 18.69 1.71 0.43
C LEU A 195 19.79 1.79 -0.63
N ARG A 196 19.43 1.87 -1.90
CA ARG A 196 20.40 1.90 -3.01
C ARG A 196 19.90 2.67 -4.22
N LYS A 197 20.82 3.35 -4.89
CA LYS A 197 20.62 3.91 -6.23
C LYS A 197 20.79 2.81 -7.28
N LEU A 198 19.97 2.82 -8.33
CA LEU A 198 20.03 1.91 -9.48
C LEU A 198 20.64 2.56 -10.72
N CYS A 199 20.58 3.88 -10.77
CA CYS A 199 21.32 4.70 -11.72
C CYS A 199 21.73 6.00 -11.02
N ASP A 200 22.55 6.81 -11.68
CA ASP A 200 22.94 8.10 -11.14
C ASP A 200 21.82 9.14 -11.36
N SER A 201 20.65 8.92 -10.76
CA SER A 201 19.44 9.72 -10.98
C SER A 201 19.37 11.02 -10.16
N GLY A 202 20.51 11.65 -9.87
CA GLY A 202 20.56 12.89 -9.09
C GLY A 202 20.51 12.65 -7.57
N ARG A 203 20.04 13.68 -6.85
CA ARG A 203 20.05 13.73 -5.38
C ARG A 203 18.87 12.95 -4.79
N LEU A 204 19.10 12.26 -3.68
CA LEU A 204 18.10 11.42 -3.01
C LEU A 204 17.75 12.00 -1.66
N THR A 205 16.54 12.54 -1.51
CA THR A 205 16.02 12.96 -0.20
C THR A 205 15.67 11.73 0.65
N ILE A 206 16.34 11.56 1.79
CA ILE A 206 16.18 10.43 2.72
C ILE A 206 15.36 10.78 3.96
N ALA A 207 15.34 12.06 4.34
CA ALA A 207 14.53 12.56 5.44
C ALA A 207 14.03 13.96 5.12
N ARG A 208 12.85 14.27 5.66
CA ARG A 208 12.28 15.62 5.65
C ARG A 208 11.80 15.91 7.06
N MET A 209 12.38 16.92 7.68
CA MET A 209 12.00 17.36 9.03
C MET A 209 11.42 18.76 8.95
N MET A 210 10.43 19.04 9.78
CA MET A 210 9.99 20.42 9.97
C MET A 210 11.01 21.09 10.90
N SER A 211 11.64 22.18 10.47
CA SER A 211 12.38 23.04 11.37
C SER A 211 11.39 23.70 12.33
N SER A 212 11.63 23.65 13.63
CA SER A 212 10.81 24.43 14.57
C SER A 212 11.65 25.06 15.66
N GLU A 213 11.54 26.40 15.75
CA GLU A 213 11.23 27.16 16.96
C GLU A 213 10.31 28.35 16.58
N TYR A 214 9.46 28.86 17.48
CA TYR A 214 8.52 29.96 17.26
C TYR A 214 8.35 30.84 18.50
N ASP A 215 8.21 32.12 18.23
CA ASP A 215 8.42 33.26 19.12
C ASP A 215 7.43 33.47 20.30
N THR A 216 7.55 34.65 20.95
CA THR A 216 6.84 35.08 22.16
C THR A 216 5.32 35.22 22.03
N GLU A 217 4.73 35.21 20.83
CA GLU A 217 3.25 35.26 20.68
C GLU A 217 2.71 34.39 19.53
N GLY A 218 3.55 33.61 18.82
CA GLY A 218 3.21 33.13 17.49
C GLY A 218 3.33 31.64 17.17
N ARG A 219 3.81 30.77 18.10
CA ARG A 219 3.73 29.27 18.13
C ARG A 219 4.19 28.50 16.87
N ARG A 220 4.94 27.40 16.92
CA ARG A 220 5.05 26.25 17.83
C ARG A 220 6.52 25.76 18.01
N ILE A 221 7.23 26.10 19.09
CA ILE A 221 8.51 25.43 19.41
C ILE A 221 8.21 24.02 19.94
N PHE A 222 8.60 23.01 19.19
CA PHE A 222 9.00 21.75 19.78
C PHE A 222 10.42 21.47 19.30
N THR A 223 11.29 21.13 20.22
CA THR A 223 12.69 20.87 19.90
C THR A 223 12.85 19.38 19.74
N TYR A 224 13.42 18.97 18.60
CA TYR A 224 13.83 17.58 18.43
C TYR A 224 15.08 17.34 19.26
N GLU A 225 14.99 16.36 20.14
CA GLU A 225 16.09 15.96 21.01
C GLU A 225 16.73 14.69 20.47
N ALA A 226 18.06 14.63 20.53
CA ALA A 226 18.79 13.39 20.31
C ALA A 226 18.36 12.34 21.35
N VAL A 227 18.09 11.12 20.90
CA VAL A 227 17.79 10.01 21.83
C VAL A 227 19.01 9.60 22.65
N SER A 228 20.20 9.62 22.03
CA SER A 228 21.46 9.32 22.70
C SER A 228 22.40 10.53 22.67
N PRO A 229 23.15 10.80 23.75
CA PRO A 229 24.25 11.77 23.72
C PRO A 229 25.34 11.41 22.70
N SER A 230 25.43 10.12 22.33
CA SER A 230 26.37 9.61 21.32
C SER A 230 25.83 9.69 19.89
N SER A 231 24.60 10.15 19.70
CA SER A 231 24.03 10.33 18.36
C SER A 231 24.83 11.36 17.56
N HIS A 232 25.19 10.98 16.34
CA HIS A 232 25.78 11.92 15.40
C HIS A 232 24.72 12.90 14.94
N SER A 233 24.88 14.18 15.28
CA SER A 233 24.02 15.23 14.75
C SER A 233 24.57 15.72 13.42
N CYS A 234 23.86 15.46 12.33
CA CYS A 234 24.12 16.07 11.04
C CYS A 234 23.08 17.18 10.82
N ASN A 235 23.35 18.37 11.36
CA ASN A 235 22.48 19.54 11.25
C ASN A 235 21.00 19.27 11.63
N GLY A 236 20.77 18.69 12.81
CA GLY A 236 19.42 18.39 13.31
C GLY A 236 18.88 17.00 12.94
N LEU A 237 19.59 16.24 12.10
CA LEU A 237 19.35 14.82 11.88
C LEU A 237 20.10 14.00 12.93
N PHE A 238 19.41 13.12 13.68
CA PHE A 238 20.00 12.41 14.83
C PHE A 238 20.26 10.94 14.51
N LEU A 239 21.46 10.63 14.02
CA LEU A 239 21.81 9.28 13.58
C LEU A 239 22.19 8.37 14.74
N LEU A 240 21.75 7.11 14.65
CA LEU A 240 22.18 6.03 15.53
C LEU A 240 23.30 5.24 14.83
N GLU A 241 24.53 5.76 14.89
CA GLU A 241 25.68 5.26 14.09
C GLU A 241 25.86 3.74 14.16
N SER A 242 25.72 3.14 15.35
CA SER A 242 25.87 1.69 15.57
C SER A 242 24.91 0.80 14.75
N PHE A 243 23.87 1.39 14.16
CA PHE A 243 22.88 0.71 13.34
C PHE A 243 22.92 1.13 11.86
N CYS A 244 23.83 2.04 11.49
CA CYS A 244 24.07 2.49 10.12
C CYS A 244 25.19 1.68 9.44
N THR A 245 25.27 1.76 8.11
CA THR A 245 26.43 1.29 7.35
C THR A 245 27.65 2.19 7.61
N HIS A 246 28.84 1.60 7.73
CA HIS A 246 30.09 2.33 7.81
C HIS A 246 30.91 2.18 6.51
N PRO A 247 31.57 3.27 6.04
CA PRO A 247 31.55 4.62 6.61
C PRO A 247 30.15 5.26 6.52
N ILE A 248 29.83 6.13 7.48
CA ILE A 248 28.54 6.86 7.48
C ILE A 248 28.46 7.65 6.16
N PRO A 249 27.36 7.54 5.41
CA PRO A 249 27.24 8.24 4.15
C PRO A 249 27.18 9.76 4.35
N SER A 250 27.67 10.53 3.37
CA SER A 250 27.61 11.99 3.40
C SER A 250 26.17 12.45 3.21
N ILE A 251 25.71 13.37 4.05
CA ILE A 251 24.34 13.90 4.03
C ILE A 251 24.41 15.42 3.91
N GLU A 252 23.76 15.95 2.90
CA GLU A 252 23.55 17.38 2.71
C GLU A 252 22.19 17.78 3.27
N MET A 253 22.15 18.85 4.06
CA MET A 253 20.91 19.48 4.49
C MET A 253 20.60 20.64 3.55
N LEU A 254 19.37 20.68 3.03
CA LEU A 254 18.84 21.75 2.20
C LEU A 254 17.60 22.33 2.87
N GLU A 255 17.57 23.65 3.01
CA GLU A 255 16.33 24.34 3.38
C GLU A 255 15.32 24.24 2.24
N SER A 256 14.08 23.91 2.61
CA SER A 256 12.95 23.73 1.72
C SER A 256 11.84 24.74 2.03
N ASP A 257 10.77 24.71 1.25
CA ASP A 257 9.63 25.61 1.44
C ASP A 257 8.97 25.41 2.82
N ARG A 258 8.36 26.48 3.35
CA ARG A 258 7.52 26.43 4.57
C ARG A 258 8.21 25.89 5.83
N GLY A 259 9.51 26.12 5.97
CA GLY A 259 10.27 25.73 7.16
C GLY A 259 10.61 24.25 7.24
N PHE A 260 10.55 23.51 6.12
CA PHE A 260 11.05 22.14 6.08
C PHE A 260 12.56 22.11 5.78
N LEU A 261 13.26 21.16 6.38
CA LEU A 261 14.63 20.77 6.05
C LEU A 261 14.57 19.44 5.31
N ASN A 262 15.19 19.39 4.13
CA ASN A 262 15.38 18.17 3.36
C ASN A 262 16.81 17.67 3.57
N TYR A 263 16.96 16.40 3.90
CA TYR A 263 18.26 15.75 4.02
C TYR A 263 18.46 14.83 2.82
N GLU A 264 19.53 15.07 2.08
CA GLU A 264 19.84 14.39 0.84
C GLU A 264 21.13 13.58 0.98
N LEU A 265 21.09 12.36 0.46
CA LEU A 265 22.25 11.48 0.42
C LEU A 265 23.20 11.94 -0.71
N SER A 266 24.43 12.26 -0.34
CA SER A 266 25.51 12.61 -1.28
C SER A 266 26.39 11.38 -1.53
N GLY A 267 26.55 11.00 -2.79
CA GLY A 267 27.38 9.85 -3.19
C GLY A 267 27.02 9.27 -4.55
N SER A 268 27.97 8.58 -5.18
CA SER A 268 27.90 8.09 -6.58
C SER A 268 27.81 6.57 -6.72
N GLY A 269 27.70 5.83 -5.62
CA GLY A 269 27.60 4.37 -5.66
C GLY A 269 26.27 3.88 -6.24
N VAL A 270 26.30 2.78 -6.99
CA VAL A 270 25.13 2.18 -7.65
C VAL A 270 25.04 0.69 -7.30
N GLY A 271 23.80 0.19 -7.19
CA GLY A 271 23.50 -1.22 -6.98
C GLY A 271 23.75 -1.71 -5.56
N ASP A 272 23.81 -3.04 -5.40
CA ASP A 272 23.91 -3.69 -4.10
C ASP A 272 25.27 -3.43 -3.40
N THR A 273 26.34 -3.20 -4.16
CA THR A 273 27.66 -2.86 -3.61
C THR A 273 27.71 -1.49 -2.94
N ALA A 274 26.74 -0.62 -3.23
CA ALA A 274 26.58 0.70 -2.64
C ALA A 274 25.34 0.79 -1.75
N ALA A 275 24.73 -0.34 -1.39
CA ALA A 275 23.56 -0.35 -0.53
C ALA A 275 23.95 0.09 0.89
N ILE A 276 23.13 0.98 1.45
CA ILE A 276 23.32 1.51 2.80
C ILE A 276 22.14 1.17 3.71
N ASP A 277 22.47 0.99 4.98
CA ASP A 277 21.52 1.01 6.07
C ASP A 277 21.65 2.36 6.78
N PHE A 278 20.52 3.01 6.99
CA PHE A 278 20.41 4.34 7.59
C PHE A 278 19.40 4.31 8.71
N VAL A 279 19.77 4.81 9.89
CA VAL A 279 18.90 4.82 11.07
C VAL A 279 19.00 6.16 11.78
N GLU A 280 17.84 6.77 11.98
CA GLU A 280 17.65 8.01 12.72
C GLU A 280 16.70 7.78 13.89
N ALA A 281 16.95 8.43 15.03
CA ALA A 281 16.01 8.49 16.12
C ALA A 281 16.02 9.85 16.83
N TYR A 282 14.84 10.40 17.08
CA TYR A 282 14.67 11.65 17.81
C TYR A 282 13.50 11.56 18.79
N ALA A 283 13.58 12.33 19.86
CA ALA A 283 12.54 12.49 20.87
C ALA A 283 11.93 13.89 20.79
N VAL A 284 10.66 13.99 21.18
CA VAL A 284 9.95 15.25 21.40
C VAL A 284 9.16 15.12 22.70
N ARG A 285 9.38 16.06 23.62
CA ARG A 285 8.82 16.03 24.98
C ARG A 285 7.54 16.85 25.10
N GLY A 286 6.58 16.34 25.87
CA GLY A 286 5.39 17.09 26.27
C GLY A 286 4.55 17.69 25.13
N LEU A 287 4.66 17.14 23.91
CA LEU A 287 4.07 17.76 22.72
C LEU A 287 2.62 17.31 22.50
N ALA A 288 2.41 15.99 22.41
CA ALA A 288 1.13 15.45 21.97
C ALA A 288 0.10 15.44 23.11
N ALA A 289 -1.15 15.70 22.76
CA ALA A 289 -2.26 15.56 23.71
C ALA A 289 -2.48 14.08 24.02
N ARG A 290 -2.67 13.77 25.31
CA ARG A 290 -3.02 12.42 25.76
C ARG A 290 -4.50 12.10 25.60
N TYR A 291 -5.35 13.12 25.71
CA TYR A 291 -6.80 12.98 25.70
C TYR A 291 -7.39 13.72 24.52
N ARG A 292 -8.57 13.27 24.08
CA ARG A 292 -9.31 13.95 23.01
C ARG A 292 -9.78 15.32 23.48
N ASP A 293 -9.76 16.29 22.57
CA ASP A 293 -10.37 17.61 22.74
C ASP A 293 -11.15 18.01 21.47
N MET A 294 -11.64 19.24 21.42
CA MET A 294 -12.44 19.75 20.28
C MET A 294 -11.69 19.84 18.95
N HIS A 295 -10.36 19.72 18.98
CA HIS A 295 -9.48 19.84 17.82
C HIS A 295 -8.66 18.58 17.56
N ASN A 296 -8.44 17.75 18.59
CA ASN A 296 -7.61 16.56 18.52
C ASN A 296 -8.41 15.33 18.98
N HIS A 297 -8.80 14.50 18.02
CA HIS A 297 -9.63 13.32 18.27
C HIS A 297 -8.84 12.00 18.18
N TYR A 298 -7.66 12.03 17.54
CA TYR A 298 -6.95 10.83 17.14
C TYR A 298 -5.46 10.91 17.47
N GLY A 299 -4.90 9.78 17.91
CA GLY A 299 -3.46 9.56 18.00
C GLY A 299 -2.98 8.88 16.73
N GLU A 300 -1.94 9.42 16.11
CA GLU A 300 -1.51 8.97 14.78
C GLU A 300 0.00 8.84 14.67
N ASN A 301 0.43 7.79 13.98
CA ASN A 301 1.80 7.59 13.55
C ASN A 301 1.83 7.45 12.02
N CYS A 302 2.55 8.35 11.35
CA CYS A 302 2.55 8.46 9.90
C CYS A 302 3.91 8.07 9.30
N ALA A 303 3.89 7.27 8.24
CA ALA A 303 5.03 6.98 7.40
C ALA A 303 4.82 7.53 5.98
N ASN A 304 5.59 8.55 5.61
CA ASN A 304 5.60 9.10 4.26
C ASN A 304 6.44 8.19 3.36
N ILE A 305 5.86 7.70 2.28
CA ILE A 305 6.49 6.82 1.30
C ILE A 305 6.75 7.61 0.03
N CYS A 306 7.98 8.11 -0.10
CA CYS A 306 8.43 8.84 -1.29
C CYS A 306 9.48 8.06 -2.10
N ILE A 307 9.99 6.96 -1.56
CA ILE A 307 10.99 6.09 -2.20
C ILE A 307 10.35 4.74 -2.49
N PRO A 308 10.50 4.16 -3.70
CA PRO A 308 10.05 2.80 -4.00
C PRO A 308 10.61 1.82 -2.97
N THR A 309 9.71 1.18 -2.22
CA THR A 309 10.08 0.34 -1.08
C THR A 309 9.47 -1.06 -1.24
N GLU A 310 10.21 -2.13 -0.99
CA GLU A 310 9.65 -3.50 -1.07
C GLU A 310 8.72 -3.81 0.11
N SER A 311 9.01 -3.28 1.31
CA SER A 311 8.23 -3.53 2.51
C SER A 311 8.35 -2.37 3.50
N VAL A 312 7.22 -1.91 4.02
CA VAL A 312 7.15 -0.93 5.10
C VAL A 312 6.63 -1.60 6.34
N ILE A 313 7.30 -1.37 7.47
CA ILE A 313 6.88 -1.82 8.79
C ILE A 313 6.63 -0.57 9.61
N ILE A 314 5.41 -0.44 10.12
CA ILE A 314 5.05 0.66 11.00
C ILE A 314 4.67 0.08 12.34
N ASP A 315 5.48 0.41 13.33
CA ASP A 315 5.26 -0.02 14.70
C ASP A 315 4.84 1.16 15.57
N MET A 316 3.98 0.89 16.52
CA MET A 316 3.62 1.78 17.60
C MET A 316 3.86 1.03 18.92
N LEU A 317 4.74 1.58 19.75
CA LEU A 317 5.01 1.12 21.11
C LEU A 317 4.33 2.08 22.07
N ILE A 318 3.38 1.59 22.84
CA ILE A 318 2.61 2.41 23.77
C ILE A 318 2.82 1.88 25.17
N ARG A 319 3.17 2.77 26.11
CA ARG A 319 3.28 2.38 27.51
C ARG A 319 1.91 1.89 28.01
N GLU A 320 1.85 0.76 28.68
CA GLU A 320 0.62 0.05 29.08
C GLU A 320 -0.42 0.93 29.83
N ASP A 321 0.04 1.97 30.51
CA ASP A 321 -0.76 2.89 31.32
C ASP A 321 -1.17 4.17 30.56
N THR A 322 -0.92 4.24 29.24
CA THR A 322 -1.13 5.47 28.45
C THR A 322 -2.62 5.67 28.12
N PHE A 323 -3.24 4.72 27.42
CA PHE A 323 -4.59 4.87 26.85
C PHE A 323 -5.57 3.71 27.19
N GLY A 324 -5.12 2.62 27.82
CA GLY A 324 -5.94 1.41 28.02
C GLY A 324 -5.97 0.52 26.78
N GLU A 325 -7.12 -0.10 26.49
CA GLU A 325 -7.30 -0.93 25.28
C GLU A 325 -7.42 -0.05 24.03
N ILE A 326 -6.62 -0.35 23.01
CA ILE A 326 -6.50 0.46 21.79
C ILE A 326 -6.73 -0.42 20.57
N ASN A 327 -7.57 0.07 19.66
CA ASN A 327 -7.73 -0.49 18.33
C ASN A 327 -7.14 0.45 17.30
N PHE A 328 -6.20 -0.06 16.50
CA PHE A 328 -5.55 0.69 15.44
C PHE A 328 -6.19 0.41 14.08
N GLU A 329 -6.56 1.48 13.40
CA GLU A 329 -6.87 1.45 11.97
C GLU A 329 -5.60 1.79 11.16
N SER A 330 -5.36 1.07 10.08
CA SER A 330 -4.32 1.40 9.11
C SER A 330 -4.97 2.02 7.87
N ILE A 331 -4.56 3.23 7.52
CA ILE A 331 -5.12 4.00 6.41
C ILE A 331 -3.99 4.41 5.46
N VAL A 332 -4.21 4.28 4.15
CA VAL A 332 -3.25 4.73 3.14
C VAL A 332 -3.84 5.91 2.37
N TYR A 333 -3.11 7.02 2.29
CA TYR A 333 -3.48 8.20 1.51
C TYR A 333 -2.53 8.36 0.32
N GLY A 334 -3.05 8.57 -0.89
CA GLY A 334 -2.25 8.93 -2.05
C GLY A 334 -1.84 10.40 -2.01
N GLU A 335 -0.59 10.72 -2.32
CA GLU A 335 -0.07 12.12 -2.30
C GLU A 335 -0.08 12.77 -3.69
N ASN A 336 -0.59 12.07 -4.72
CA ASN A 336 -0.44 12.42 -6.13
C ASN A 336 -1.29 13.63 -6.55
N LEU A 337 -2.40 13.89 -5.85
CA LEU A 337 -3.49 14.73 -6.37
C LEU A 337 -3.57 16.11 -5.71
N ARG A 338 -2.87 16.38 -4.59
CA ARG A 338 -2.96 17.66 -3.88
C ARG A 338 -1.70 18.03 -3.08
N ARG A 339 -1.35 19.32 -3.06
CA ARG A 339 -0.40 19.92 -2.10
C ARG A 339 -0.96 20.04 -0.67
N THR A 340 -1.92 19.18 -0.29
CA THR A 340 -2.49 19.22 1.06
C THR A 340 -1.64 18.33 1.95
N PHE A 341 -0.67 18.94 2.62
CA PHE A 341 0.17 18.24 3.59
C PHE A 341 -0.68 17.69 4.72
N TYR A 342 -0.27 16.52 5.23
CA TYR A 342 -0.81 15.99 6.48
C TYR A 342 -0.36 16.86 7.66
N PRO A 343 -1.22 17.16 8.67
CA PRO A 343 -2.65 16.81 8.78
C PRO A 343 -3.58 17.76 7.99
N SER A 344 -4.63 17.23 7.36
CA SER A 344 -5.68 18.04 6.72
C SER A 344 -7.07 17.37 6.79
N PRO A 345 -8.14 18.10 7.15
CA PRO A 345 -9.48 17.53 7.36
C PRO A 345 -10.15 16.97 6.10
N ASN A 346 -9.66 17.30 4.90
CA ASN A 346 -10.26 16.85 3.63
C ASN A 346 -9.61 15.60 3.02
N ARG A 347 -8.69 14.94 3.74
CA ARG A 347 -7.85 13.83 3.24
C ARG A 347 -8.58 12.51 3.05
N VAL A 348 -9.80 12.36 3.59
CA VAL A 348 -10.64 11.17 3.39
C VAL A 348 -10.85 10.87 1.90
N ARG A 349 -10.85 11.92 1.05
CA ARG A 349 -11.00 11.77 -0.42
C ARG A 349 -9.76 11.20 -1.11
N ASP A 350 -8.60 11.29 -0.47
CA ASP A 350 -7.32 10.82 -0.99
C ASP A 350 -6.99 9.40 -0.48
N GLN A 351 -7.92 8.78 0.27
CA GLN A 351 -7.76 7.43 0.81
C GLN A 351 -7.74 6.41 -0.33
N LEU A 352 -6.71 5.58 -0.34
CA LEU A 352 -6.60 4.42 -1.24
C LEU A 352 -7.28 3.22 -0.59
N ASP A 353 -7.89 2.37 -1.41
CA ASP A 353 -8.51 1.13 -0.96
C ASP A 353 -7.44 0.03 -0.78
N ILE A 354 -6.55 0.28 0.17
CA ILE A 354 -5.45 -0.60 0.58
C ILE A 354 -5.57 -0.79 2.09
N CYS A 355 -5.95 -1.99 2.51
CA CYS A 355 -6.17 -2.31 3.92
C CYS A 355 -5.31 -3.50 4.35
N GLU A 356 -4.20 -3.20 5.02
CA GLU A 356 -3.46 -4.20 5.80
C GLU A 356 -3.87 -4.09 7.27
N PRO A 357 -4.15 -5.21 7.95
CA PRO A 357 -4.57 -5.18 9.33
C PRO A 357 -3.41 -4.81 10.26
N THR A 358 -3.71 -4.01 11.28
CA THR A 358 -2.79 -3.83 12.41
C THR A 358 -2.91 -5.03 13.35
N SER A 359 -1.77 -5.57 13.78
CA SER A 359 -1.70 -6.69 14.72
C SER A 359 -1.08 -6.26 16.04
N TYR A 360 -1.67 -6.70 17.16
CA TYR A 360 -1.01 -6.63 18.47
C TYR A 360 -0.01 -7.79 18.59
N LEU A 361 1.25 -7.48 18.88
CA LEU A 361 2.34 -8.46 18.94
C LEU A 361 2.65 -8.92 20.36
N GLY A 362 2.06 -8.30 21.37
CA GLY A 362 2.44 -8.47 22.77
C GLY A 362 3.27 -7.31 23.28
N ARG A 363 4.09 -7.56 24.29
CA ARG A 363 4.77 -6.53 25.08
C ARG A 363 6.29 -6.67 25.04
N GLY A 364 6.97 -5.52 24.99
CA GLY A 364 8.42 -5.39 25.06
C GLY A 364 9.15 -5.68 23.75
N THR A 365 10.47 -5.54 23.77
CA THR A 365 11.26 -5.54 22.51
C THR A 365 11.42 -6.93 21.89
N SER A 366 11.23 -8.00 22.65
CA SER A 366 11.37 -9.38 22.16
C SER A 366 10.37 -9.72 21.04
N VAL A 367 9.19 -9.10 21.05
CA VAL A 367 8.14 -9.33 20.03
C VAL A 367 8.37 -8.55 18.74
N LEU A 368 9.36 -7.64 18.71
CA LEU A 368 9.67 -6.82 17.54
C LEU A 368 10.42 -7.57 16.44
N HIS A 369 10.67 -8.88 16.58
CA HIS A 369 11.44 -9.63 15.60
C HIS A 369 10.84 -9.52 14.19
N VAL A 370 11.70 -9.18 13.23
CA VAL A 370 11.39 -9.12 11.80
C VAL A 370 12.53 -9.83 11.08
N PRO A 371 12.28 -10.93 10.35
CA PRO A 371 13.35 -11.65 9.65
C PRO A 371 14.16 -10.78 8.68
N ARG A 372 13.52 -9.79 8.04
CA ARG A 372 14.16 -8.85 7.11
C ARG A 372 15.05 -7.81 7.82
N VAL A 373 14.86 -7.58 9.13
CA VAL A 373 15.65 -6.63 9.93
C VAL A 373 16.06 -7.27 11.27
N PRO A 374 17.03 -8.21 11.27
CA PRO A 374 17.32 -9.04 12.44
C PRO A 374 17.72 -8.27 13.71
N LYS A 375 18.35 -7.10 13.57
CA LYS A 375 18.78 -6.26 14.70
C LYS A 375 17.68 -5.34 15.24
N TYR A 376 16.45 -5.41 14.73
CA TYR A 376 15.41 -4.46 15.07
C TYR A 376 15.01 -4.46 16.56
N PRO A 377 14.81 -5.61 17.24
CA PRO A 377 14.63 -5.64 18.70
C PRO A 377 15.75 -4.93 19.48
N LYS A 378 17.00 -5.12 19.05
CA LYS A 378 18.17 -4.48 19.68
C LYS A 378 18.20 -2.98 19.46
N LEU A 379 17.79 -2.52 18.26
CA LEU A 379 17.68 -1.10 17.94
C LEU A 379 16.69 -0.40 18.86
N VAL A 380 15.47 -0.90 18.97
CA VAL A 380 14.44 -0.29 19.82
C VAL A 380 14.81 -0.42 21.30
N GLY A 381 15.38 -1.56 21.71
CA GLY A 381 15.88 -1.72 23.08
C GLY A 381 16.99 -0.74 23.44
N HIS A 382 17.90 -0.44 22.51
CA HIS A 382 18.92 0.60 22.70
C HIS A 382 18.27 1.98 22.90
N VAL A 383 17.35 2.37 22.01
CA VAL A 383 16.60 3.64 22.12
C VAL A 383 15.90 3.78 23.48
N LEU A 384 15.17 2.76 23.91
CA LEU A 384 14.47 2.77 25.20
C LEU A 384 15.45 2.88 26.37
N ASN A 385 16.57 2.16 26.31
CA ASN A 385 17.60 2.21 27.35
C ASN A 385 18.27 3.58 27.47
N GLU A 386 18.61 4.23 26.35
CA GLU A 386 19.19 5.59 26.33
C GLU A 386 18.25 6.63 26.97
N LEU A 387 16.93 6.42 26.85
CA LEU A 387 15.91 7.27 27.45
C LEU A 387 15.56 6.89 28.90
N GLY A 388 16.13 5.81 29.43
CA GLY A 388 15.78 5.24 30.74
C GLY A 388 14.35 4.67 30.80
N TRP A 389 13.79 4.26 29.67
CA TRP A 389 12.43 3.71 29.57
C TRP A 389 12.46 2.19 29.69
N ASP A 390 11.61 1.63 30.56
CA ASP A 390 11.48 0.19 30.72
C ASP A 390 10.75 -0.42 29.53
N ALA A 391 11.50 -1.12 28.67
CA ALA A 391 10.97 -1.80 27.50
C ALA A 391 9.86 -2.80 27.85
N GLY A 392 9.88 -3.43 29.04
CA GLY A 392 8.88 -4.40 29.47
C GLY A 392 7.47 -3.81 29.65
N ARG A 393 7.31 -2.49 29.57
CA ARG A 393 6.04 -1.78 29.77
C ARG A 393 5.38 -1.29 28.48
N PHE A 394 5.94 -1.58 27.32
CA PHE A 394 5.42 -1.09 26.04
C PHE A 394 4.71 -2.19 25.25
N ASP A 395 3.42 -1.99 25.04
CA ASP A 395 2.57 -2.78 24.16
C ASP A 395 2.88 -2.45 22.70
N VAL A 396 3.04 -3.47 21.87
CA VAL A 396 3.54 -3.34 20.49
C VAL A 396 2.43 -3.64 19.48
N TYR A 397 2.18 -2.67 18.62
CA TYR A 397 1.25 -2.78 17.49
C TYR A 397 2.01 -2.64 16.18
N ARG A 398 1.70 -3.47 15.19
CA ARG A 398 2.40 -3.50 13.91
C ARG A 398 1.45 -3.54 12.73
N CYS A 399 1.71 -2.68 11.75
CA CYS A 399 1.20 -2.82 10.39
C CYS A 399 2.38 -3.11 9.43
N VAL A 400 2.20 -4.04 8.51
CA VAL A 400 3.18 -4.35 7.46
C VAL A 400 2.53 -4.18 6.11
N LEU A 401 3.12 -3.36 5.25
CA LEU A 401 2.66 -3.13 3.89
C LEU A 401 3.78 -3.45 2.89
N ASP A 402 3.60 -4.53 2.13
CA ASP A 402 4.52 -4.88 1.04
C ASP A 402 4.22 -4.06 -0.22
N TYR A 403 5.25 -3.52 -0.86
CA TYR A 403 5.14 -2.69 -2.06
C TYR A 403 4.14 -1.52 -1.90
N PRO A 404 4.31 -0.61 -0.93
CA PRO A 404 3.46 0.58 -0.81
C PRO A 404 3.37 1.38 -2.11
N VAL A 405 2.22 2.04 -2.32
CA VAL A 405 2.04 3.00 -3.42
C VAL A 405 2.96 4.20 -3.21
N VAL A 406 3.51 4.78 -4.29
CA VAL A 406 4.41 5.95 -4.23
C VAL A 406 3.91 7.05 -5.17
N PRO A 407 3.83 8.31 -4.73
CA PRO A 407 3.95 8.75 -3.33
C PRO A 407 2.67 8.47 -2.51
N SER A 408 2.82 8.02 -1.27
CA SER A 408 1.70 7.82 -0.34
C SER A 408 2.09 8.11 1.10
N THR A 409 1.11 8.27 1.97
CA THR A 409 1.30 8.29 3.43
C THR A 409 0.48 7.18 4.06
N ILE A 410 1.15 6.33 4.84
CA ILE A 410 0.50 5.28 5.63
C ILE A 410 0.33 5.80 7.06
N VAL A 411 -0.87 5.67 7.61
CA VAL A 411 -1.23 6.19 8.93
C VAL A 411 -1.75 5.05 9.79
N LEU A 412 -1.13 4.85 10.97
CA LEU A 412 -1.77 4.10 12.05
C LEU A 412 -2.49 5.09 12.93
N ARG A 413 -3.81 4.93 13.02
CA ARG A 413 -4.71 5.82 13.76
C ARG A 413 -5.41 5.05 14.87
N HIS A 414 -5.55 5.69 16.02
CA HIS A 414 -6.49 5.27 17.06
C HIS A 414 -7.25 6.47 17.63
N GLU A 415 -8.41 6.22 18.24
CA GLU A 415 -9.13 7.26 18.97
C GLU A 415 -8.41 7.59 20.28
N LEU A 416 -8.31 8.89 20.60
CA LEU A 416 -7.82 9.33 21.90
C LEU A 416 -8.93 9.16 22.95
N PRO A 417 -8.60 8.70 24.17
CA PRO A 417 -9.58 8.59 25.25
C PRO A 417 -10.04 9.96 25.75
N GLU A 418 -11.19 10.00 26.42
CA GLU A 418 -11.64 11.19 27.15
C GLU A 418 -10.77 11.43 28.38
N ALA A 419 -10.58 12.70 28.74
CA ALA A 419 -9.89 13.04 29.96
C ALA A 419 -10.70 12.52 31.16
N PRO A 420 -10.06 11.87 32.15
CA PRO A 420 -10.76 11.43 33.34
C PRO A 420 -11.39 12.65 34.03
N HIS A 421 -12.69 12.59 34.32
CA HIS A 421 -13.37 13.64 35.07
C HIS A 421 -12.66 13.82 36.42
N ARG A 422 -12.15 15.03 36.69
CA ARG A 422 -11.66 15.37 38.03
C ARG A 422 -12.85 15.27 39.00
N GLN A 423 -12.82 14.28 39.89
CA GLN A 423 -13.68 14.27 41.08
C GLN A 423 -13.25 15.35 42.06
#